data_AF-A0A2U3I355-F1
#
_entry.id   AF-A0A2U3I355-F1
#
_cell.length_a   1.000
_cell.length_b   1.000
_cell.length_c   1.000
_cell.angle_alpha   90.00
_cell.angle_beta   90.00
_cell.angle_gamma   90.00
#
_symmetry.space_group_name_H-M   'P 1'
#
loop_
_entity.id
_entity.type
_entity.pdbx_description
1 polymer ?
#
loop_
_entity_poly.entity_id
_entity_poly.type
_entity_poly.pdbx_seq_one_letter_code
_entity_poly.pdbx_strand_id
1 'polypeptide(L)'
;MNGYNSRCADFRYRGNTLETIRAEVEANRAALTQEALSRAERFGVSAAPPSMPVPPILLTTSTLPAAPVDFASIPGNSSNLSDSTSFPVAAPTRTFTTSFDCTKASVDAEHIICGDAELAASDVELASLFAQAQAASTDKDGFKQHMREQRNDRQRNCHDRDCLVHWYERQKTWLTAVVSGQVLSDAKPADAAIHWAQALAQQHADAEAAYDLAKRRLDAVHASCPDAILLRQTPQRSGPYKPVVLFLSKQCGYIVSYWPDSGEEQISFDRTIIENWSGYCSTRVEPRTTCIKGNGHDLLGKVMEVRIPTTIEIPSRR
;
A
#
# COMPACT_ATOMS: atom_id res chain seq x y z
N MET A 1 19.20 -35.58 -1.92
CA MET A 1 18.64 -34.51 -1.06
C MET A 1 18.59 -33.23 -1.88
N ASN A 2 17.42 -32.88 -2.40
CA ASN A 2 17.19 -31.70 -3.24
C ASN A 2 16.50 -30.64 -2.38
N GLY A 3 17.28 -29.75 -1.78
CA GLY A 3 16.79 -28.70 -0.88
C GLY A 3 16.49 -27.41 -1.64
N TYR A 4 15.50 -26.66 -1.17
CA TYR A 4 15.10 -25.33 -1.64
C TYR A 4 16.29 -24.37 -1.92
N ASN A 5 17.39 -24.50 -1.16
CA ASN A 5 18.62 -23.71 -1.35
C ASN A 5 19.41 -24.00 -2.64
N SER A 6 19.28 -25.18 -3.27
CA SER A 6 20.02 -25.46 -4.51
C SER A 6 19.44 -24.73 -5.72
N ARG A 7 18.15 -24.34 -5.67
CA ARG A 7 17.47 -23.61 -6.76
C ARG A 7 17.80 -22.12 -6.76
N CYS A 8 18.34 -21.59 -5.66
CA CYS A 8 18.74 -20.19 -5.54
C CYS A 8 20.19 -19.93 -5.97
N ALA A 9 21.00 -20.98 -6.17
CA ALA A 9 22.41 -20.84 -6.56
C ALA A 9 22.62 -20.41 -8.02
N ASP A 10 21.60 -20.58 -8.87
CA ASP A 10 21.68 -20.29 -10.32
C ASP A 10 21.16 -18.90 -10.70
N PHE A 11 20.60 -18.14 -9.75
CA PHE A 11 20.25 -16.74 -9.98
C PHE A 11 21.50 -15.87 -9.87
N ARG A 12 22.21 -15.71 -11.00
CA ARG A 12 23.21 -14.65 -11.16
C ARG A 12 22.51 -13.29 -11.14
N TYR A 13 22.44 -12.67 -9.97
CA TYR A 13 22.07 -11.26 -9.86
C TYR A 13 23.15 -10.41 -10.55
N ARG A 14 22.78 -9.75 -11.65
CA ARG A 14 23.66 -8.74 -12.25
C ARG A 14 23.65 -7.49 -11.39
N GLY A 15 24.63 -7.36 -10.50
CA GLY A 15 24.88 -6.16 -9.71
C GLY A 15 25.81 -6.44 -8.53
N ASN A 16 27.08 -6.03 -8.64
CA ASN A 16 28.14 -6.35 -7.67
C ASN A 16 27.84 -5.90 -6.23
N THR A 17 27.00 -4.89 -6.01
CA THR A 17 26.79 -4.30 -4.68
C THR A 17 26.16 -5.29 -3.68
N LEU A 18 25.19 -6.10 -4.11
CA LEU A 18 24.50 -7.03 -3.21
C LEU A 18 25.37 -8.24 -2.86
N GLU A 19 26.20 -8.71 -3.80
CA GLU A 19 27.18 -9.76 -3.51
C GLU A 19 28.30 -9.28 -2.61
N THR A 20 28.74 -8.02 -2.75
CA THR A 20 29.69 -7.41 -1.81
C THR A 20 29.11 -7.34 -0.40
N ILE A 21 27.87 -6.85 -0.24
CA ILE A 21 27.19 -6.79 1.07
C ILE A 21 27.02 -8.21 1.64
N ARG A 22 26.61 -9.19 0.82
CA ARG A 22 26.48 -10.57 1.26
C ARG A 22 27.81 -11.16 1.73
N ALA A 23 28.88 -10.98 0.95
CA ALA A 23 30.21 -11.48 1.30
C ALA A 23 30.74 -10.83 2.59
N GLU A 24 30.47 -9.54 2.78
CA GLU A 24 30.85 -8.80 3.98
C GLU A 24 30.06 -9.26 5.22
N VAL A 25 28.75 -9.51 5.08
CA VAL A 25 27.93 -10.09 6.16
C VAL A 25 28.36 -11.52 6.48
N GLU A 26 28.65 -12.34 5.48
CA GLU A 26 29.12 -13.73 5.68
C GLU A 26 30.50 -13.77 6.34
N ALA A 27 31.43 -12.89 5.94
CA ALA A 27 32.75 -12.76 6.56
C ALA A 27 32.67 -12.33 8.03
N ASN A 28 31.72 -11.46 8.38
CA ASN A 28 31.56 -10.94 9.74
C ASN A 28 30.65 -11.80 10.63
N ARG A 29 29.97 -12.82 10.09
CA ARG A 29 28.98 -13.63 10.81
C ARG A 29 29.52 -14.25 12.09
N ALA A 30 30.73 -14.80 12.06
CA ALA A 30 31.34 -15.44 13.23
C ALA A 30 31.68 -14.42 14.32
N ALA A 31 32.21 -13.25 13.94
CA ALA A 31 32.55 -12.18 14.87
C ALA A 31 31.29 -11.60 15.53
N LEU A 32 30.24 -11.33 14.75
CA LEU A 32 28.95 -10.85 15.26
C LEU A 32 28.28 -11.86 16.20
N THR A 33 28.44 -13.16 15.93
CA THR A 33 27.92 -14.22 16.81
C THR A 33 28.67 -14.26 18.14
N GLN A 34 30.00 -14.14 18.11
CA GLN A 34 30.83 -14.10 19.33
C GLN A 34 30.56 -12.82 20.14
N GLU A 35 30.39 -11.68 19.49
CA GLU A 35 30.01 -10.44 20.14
C GLU A 35 28.64 -10.55 20.82
N ALA A 36 27.64 -11.13 20.15
CA ALA A 36 26.32 -11.38 20.72
C ALA A 36 26.37 -12.30 21.94
N LEU A 37 27.15 -13.39 21.88
CA LEU A 37 27.35 -14.31 23.00
C LEU A 37 28.03 -13.63 24.20
N SER A 38 29.14 -12.91 23.97
CA SER A 38 29.83 -12.15 25.03
C SER A 38 28.97 -11.03 25.64
N ARG A 39 28.02 -10.50 24.88
CA ARG A 39 27.03 -9.52 25.38
C ARG A 39 25.95 -10.22 26.19
N ALA A 40 25.46 -11.39 25.77
CA ALA A 40 24.49 -12.19 26.52
C ALA A 40 25.04 -12.67 27.87
N GLU A 41 26.33 -13.05 27.93
CA GLU A 41 27.02 -13.42 29.18
C GLU A 41 27.10 -12.26 30.17
N ARG A 42 27.33 -11.03 29.69
CA ARG A 42 27.32 -9.81 30.52
C ARG A 42 25.95 -9.50 31.13
N PHE A 43 24.87 -9.99 30.54
CA PHE A 43 23.51 -9.83 31.05
C PHE A 43 22.96 -11.07 31.76
N GLY A 44 23.79 -12.09 32.02
CA GLY A 44 23.39 -13.29 32.76
C GLY A 44 22.31 -14.13 32.07
N VAL A 45 22.15 -13.99 30.75
CA VAL A 45 21.17 -14.77 29.98
C VAL A 45 21.79 -16.12 29.62
N SER A 46 21.38 -17.18 30.31
CA SER A 46 21.81 -18.55 30.02
C SER A 46 21.29 -19.03 28.67
N ALA A 47 22.22 -19.40 27.76
CA ALA A 47 21.94 -19.88 26.41
C ALA A 47 21.57 -21.37 26.38
N ALA A 48 20.62 -21.80 27.21
CA ALA A 48 20.03 -23.13 27.09
C ALA A 48 18.69 -23.02 26.34
N PRO A 49 18.55 -23.62 25.14
CA PRO A 49 17.23 -23.69 24.50
C PRO A 49 16.29 -24.57 25.34
N PRO A 50 15.01 -24.19 25.52
CA PRO A 50 14.04 -25.07 26.16
C PRO A 50 13.84 -26.32 25.29
N SER A 51 14.20 -27.48 25.83
CA SER A 51 13.91 -28.79 25.27
C SER A 51 12.42 -29.09 25.39
N MET A 52 11.64 -28.68 24.38
CA MET A 52 10.27 -29.15 24.20
C MET A 52 10.32 -30.59 23.64
N PRO A 53 9.64 -31.57 24.25
CA PRO A 53 9.56 -32.91 23.70
C PRO A 53 8.69 -32.92 22.45
N VAL A 54 9.27 -33.34 21.32
CA VAL A 54 8.56 -33.55 20.06
C VAL A 54 7.83 -34.90 20.14
N PRO A 55 6.48 -34.97 20.00
CA PRO A 55 5.78 -36.23 19.92
C PRO A 55 6.07 -36.95 18.60
N PRO A 56 6.14 -38.29 18.57
CA PRO A 56 6.38 -39.04 17.34
C PRO A 56 5.17 -38.91 16.40
N ILE A 57 5.44 -38.42 15.18
CA ILE A 57 4.46 -38.40 14.09
C ILE A 57 4.30 -39.83 13.56
N LEU A 58 3.15 -40.44 13.84
CA LEU A 58 2.72 -41.68 13.20
C LEU A 58 2.39 -41.39 11.74
N LEU A 59 3.21 -41.90 10.82
CA LEU A 59 2.90 -41.98 9.40
C LEU A 59 1.72 -42.93 9.19
N THR A 60 0.52 -42.38 9.03
CA THR A 60 -0.62 -43.14 8.52
C THR A 60 -0.72 -42.91 7.01
N THR A 61 -0.45 -43.95 6.24
CA THR A 61 -0.76 -44.01 4.82
C THR A 61 -2.28 -44.07 4.66
N SER A 62 -2.89 -42.94 4.30
CA SER A 62 -4.31 -42.88 3.96
C SER A 62 -4.52 -43.44 2.56
N THR A 63 -4.85 -44.73 2.51
CA THR A 63 -5.37 -45.40 1.32
C THR A 63 -6.88 -45.14 1.29
N LEU A 64 -7.36 -44.36 0.32
CA LEU A 64 -8.80 -44.23 0.03
C LEU A 64 -9.32 -45.55 -0.58
N PRO A 65 -10.39 -46.16 -0.04
CA PRO A 65 -11.21 -47.06 -0.82
C PRO A 65 -12.31 -46.25 -1.54
N ALA A 66 -12.39 -46.45 -2.85
CA ALA A 66 -13.55 -46.08 -3.64
C ALA A 66 -14.75 -46.94 -3.22
N ALA A 67 -15.86 -46.30 -2.88
CA ALA A 67 -17.16 -46.94 -2.75
C ALA A 67 -18.17 -46.19 -3.63
N PRO A 68 -19.04 -46.90 -4.37
CA PRO A 68 -20.08 -46.30 -5.18
C PRO A 68 -21.27 -45.92 -4.30
N VAL A 69 -21.83 -44.74 -4.50
CA VAL A 69 -23.15 -44.38 -3.93
C VAL A 69 -24.19 -44.44 -5.02
N ASP A 70 -24.97 -45.51 -4.96
CA ASP A 70 -26.24 -45.69 -5.63
C ASP A 70 -27.31 -45.41 -4.56
N PHE A 71 -28.22 -44.46 -4.81
CA PHE A 71 -29.49 -44.46 -4.07
C PHE A 71 -30.62 -43.85 -4.93
N ALA A 72 -31.47 -44.76 -5.38
CA ALA A 72 -32.75 -44.50 -6.00
C ALA A 72 -33.76 -43.89 -5.00
N SER A 73 -34.73 -43.19 -5.57
CA SER A 73 -36.04 -42.76 -5.05
C SER A 73 -36.70 -43.72 -4.05
N ILE A 74 -37.57 -43.27 -3.11
CA ILE A 74 -39.06 -43.16 -3.21
C ILE A 74 -39.62 -42.41 -1.91
N PRO A 75 -40.94 -42.25 -1.60
CA PRO A 75 -41.65 -40.96 -1.58
C PRO A 75 -42.33 -40.57 -0.24
N GLY A 76 -42.92 -39.36 -0.21
CA GLY A 76 -44.33 -39.12 0.14
C GLY A 76 -44.90 -39.48 1.53
N ASN A 77 -45.16 -38.41 2.31
CA ASN A 77 -46.35 -38.13 3.13
C ASN A 77 -46.58 -38.89 4.46
N SER A 78 -46.59 -38.15 5.58
CA SER A 78 -47.82 -37.83 6.34
C SER A 78 -47.53 -37.02 7.62
N SER A 79 -48.21 -35.88 7.69
CA SER A 79 -48.88 -35.27 8.84
C SER A 79 -48.52 -35.73 10.26
N ASN A 80 -48.07 -34.78 11.09
CA ASN A 80 -48.55 -34.67 12.47
C ASN A 80 -48.59 -33.20 12.90
N LEU A 81 -49.82 -32.75 13.21
CA LEU A 81 -50.10 -31.52 13.93
C LEU A 81 -49.68 -31.70 15.39
N SER A 82 -48.86 -30.78 15.91
CA SER A 82 -48.84 -30.44 17.34
C SER A 82 -48.29 -29.03 17.54
N ASP A 83 -49.23 -28.18 17.94
CA ASP A 83 -49.10 -27.12 18.94
C ASP A 83 -48.32 -25.83 18.65
N SER A 84 -49.10 -24.76 18.67
CA SER A 84 -48.72 -23.38 18.40
C SER A 84 -48.15 -22.73 19.65
N THR A 85 -46.83 -22.55 19.68
CA THR A 85 -46.21 -21.43 20.38
C THR A 85 -45.47 -20.58 19.34
N SER A 86 -46.19 -19.59 18.81
CA SER A 86 -45.67 -18.62 17.85
C SER A 86 -44.70 -17.67 18.54
N PHE A 87 -43.43 -18.06 18.62
CA PHE A 87 -42.35 -17.09 18.66
C PHE A 87 -42.28 -16.41 17.27
N PRO A 88 -42.01 -15.10 17.17
CA PRO A 88 -41.76 -14.48 15.89
C PRO A 88 -40.49 -15.13 15.32
N VAL A 89 -40.68 -16.12 14.44
CA VAL A 89 -39.61 -16.63 13.60
C VAL A 89 -39.21 -15.44 12.74
N ALA A 90 -38.05 -14.85 13.05
CA ALA A 90 -37.43 -13.85 12.21
C ALA A 90 -37.45 -14.41 10.78
N ALA A 91 -38.15 -13.71 9.89
CA ALA A 91 -38.22 -14.10 8.48
C ALA A 91 -36.79 -14.34 7.99
N PRO A 92 -36.51 -15.39 7.20
CA PRO A 92 -35.18 -15.63 6.69
C PRO A 92 -34.71 -14.35 5.98
N THR A 93 -33.70 -13.70 6.55
CA THR A 93 -33.07 -12.53 5.96
C THR A 93 -32.58 -12.98 4.59
N ARG A 94 -33.16 -12.42 3.53
CA ARG A 94 -32.76 -12.78 2.17
C ARG A 94 -31.28 -12.44 2.01
N THR A 95 -30.47 -13.46 1.77
CA THR A 95 -29.07 -13.29 1.41
C THR A 95 -28.92 -13.41 -0.10
N PHE A 96 -28.06 -12.58 -0.67
CA PHE A 96 -27.72 -12.62 -2.08
C PHE A 96 -26.39 -13.37 -2.29
N THR A 97 -26.15 -13.82 -3.52
CA THR A 97 -24.90 -14.50 -3.87
C THR A 97 -23.76 -13.49 -3.90
N THR A 98 -22.74 -13.75 -3.09
CA THR A 98 -21.50 -12.98 -2.96
C THR A 98 -20.30 -13.86 -3.32
N SER A 99 -19.10 -13.27 -3.43
CA SER A 99 -17.85 -14.01 -3.62
C SER A 99 -17.32 -14.68 -2.34
N PHE A 100 -17.92 -14.33 -1.19
CA PHE A 100 -17.66 -14.93 0.11
C PHE A 100 -18.92 -15.60 0.68
N ASP A 101 -18.75 -16.38 1.74
CA ASP A 101 -19.85 -17.09 2.41
C ASP A 101 -20.57 -16.16 3.40
N CYS A 102 -21.81 -15.77 3.06
CA CYS A 102 -22.63 -14.92 3.91
C CYS A 102 -22.95 -15.50 5.29
N THR A 103 -22.84 -16.81 5.48
CA THR A 103 -23.01 -17.43 6.80
C THR A 103 -21.84 -17.17 7.75
N LYS A 104 -20.70 -16.68 7.20
CA LYS A 104 -19.48 -16.33 7.92
C LYS A 104 -19.24 -14.82 8.02
N ALA A 105 -20.21 -14.01 7.58
CA ALA A 105 -20.14 -12.56 7.69
C ALA A 105 -19.95 -12.17 9.17
N SER A 106 -18.97 -11.32 9.43
CA SER A 106 -18.54 -10.99 10.81
C SER A 106 -18.36 -9.50 11.08
N VAL A 107 -18.42 -8.68 10.03
CA VAL A 107 -18.28 -7.22 10.10
C VAL A 107 -19.42 -6.54 9.38
N ASP A 108 -19.76 -5.32 9.77
CA ASP A 108 -20.91 -4.54 9.24
C ASP A 108 -20.93 -4.52 7.71
N ALA A 109 -19.77 -4.24 7.09
CA ALA A 109 -19.62 -4.25 5.64
C ALA A 109 -20.09 -5.57 5.00
N GLU A 110 -19.71 -6.72 5.58
CA GLU A 110 -20.09 -8.04 5.06
C GLU A 110 -21.59 -8.31 5.22
N HIS A 111 -22.18 -7.91 6.35
CA HIS A 111 -23.62 -8.03 6.56
C HIS A 111 -24.43 -7.16 5.59
N ILE A 112 -23.99 -5.92 5.35
CA ILE A 112 -24.64 -5.01 4.39
C ILE A 112 -24.55 -5.58 2.97
N ILE A 113 -23.38 -6.08 2.55
CA ILE A 113 -23.20 -6.69 1.22
C ILE A 113 -24.12 -7.91 1.05
N CYS A 114 -24.21 -8.78 2.07
CA CYS A 114 -25.06 -9.97 1.99
C CYS A 114 -26.56 -9.67 1.86
N GLY A 115 -27.02 -8.53 2.39
CA GLY A 115 -28.42 -8.12 2.38
C GLY A 115 -28.82 -7.19 1.21
N ASP A 116 -27.88 -6.78 0.35
CA ASP A 116 -28.13 -5.85 -0.75
C ASP A 116 -27.75 -6.49 -2.10
N ALA A 117 -28.72 -6.58 -3.01
CA ALA A 117 -28.54 -7.24 -4.30
C ALA A 117 -27.48 -6.57 -5.19
N GLU A 118 -27.39 -5.24 -5.17
CA GLU A 118 -26.46 -4.48 -6.02
C GLU A 118 -25.03 -4.57 -5.49
N LEU A 119 -24.88 -4.52 -4.16
CA LEU A 119 -23.58 -4.73 -3.52
C LEU A 119 -23.09 -6.17 -3.67
N ALA A 120 -23.98 -7.16 -3.55
CA ALA A 120 -23.63 -8.56 -3.77
C ALA A 120 -23.20 -8.83 -5.22
N ALA A 121 -23.92 -8.26 -6.21
CA ALA A 121 -23.51 -8.33 -7.61
C ALA A 121 -22.15 -7.64 -7.84
N SER A 122 -21.92 -6.49 -7.19
CA SER A 122 -20.64 -5.79 -7.24
C SER A 122 -19.49 -6.59 -6.61
N ASP A 123 -19.76 -7.36 -5.56
CA ASP A 123 -18.78 -8.25 -4.93
C ASP A 123 -18.35 -9.38 -5.86
N VAL A 124 -19.32 -10.03 -6.53
CA VAL A 124 -19.05 -11.09 -7.52
C VAL A 124 -18.27 -10.53 -8.72
N GLU A 125 -18.67 -9.37 -9.23
CA GLU A 125 -17.96 -8.71 -10.34
C GLU A 125 -16.51 -8.36 -9.95
N LEU A 126 -16.31 -7.79 -8.75
CA LEU A 126 -14.99 -7.43 -8.27
C LEU A 126 -14.08 -8.66 -8.14
N ALA A 127 -14.61 -9.80 -7.68
CA ALA A 127 -13.84 -11.04 -7.59
C ALA A 127 -13.34 -11.53 -8.97
N SER A 128 -14.17 -11.40 -10.01
CA SER A 128 -13.77 -11.70 -11.38
C SER A 128 -12.69 -10.75 -11.89
N LEU A 129 -12.85 -9.44 -11.67
CA LEU A 129 -11.85 -8.43 -12.04
C LEU A 129 -10.54 -8.63 -11.28
N PHE A 130 -10.59 -9.01 -10.00
CA PHE A 130 -9.42 -9.32 -9.20
C PHE A 130 -8.62 -10.47 -9.79
N ALA A 131 -9.29 -11.57 -10.20
CA ALA A 131 -8.60 -12.70 -10.81
C ALA A 131 -7.91 -12.32 -12.13
N GLN A 132 -8.57 -11.51 -12.96
CA GLN A 132 -8.00 -11.01 -14.21
C GLN A 132 -6.82 -10.07 -13.96
N ALA A 133 -6.97 -9.10 -13.07
CA ALA A 133 -5.93 -8.14 -12.72
C ALA A 133 -4.73 -8.83 -12.06
N GLN A 134 -4.98 -9.81 -11.18
CA GLN A 134 -3.94 -10.62 -10.58
C GLN A 134 -3.15 -11.40 -11.63
N ALA A 135 -3.80 -11.91 -12.67
CA ALA A 135 -3.11 -12.59 -13.77
C ALA A 135 -2.26 -11.61 -14.60
N ALA A 136 -2.79 -10.41 -14.86
CA ALA A 136 -2.14 -9.36 -15.66
C ALA A 136 -0.97 -8.64 -14.96
N SER A 137 -0.99 -8.51 -13.63
CA SER A 137 0.03 -7.75 -12.88
C SER A 137 1.42 -8.40 -12.94
N THR A 138 2.47 -7.58 -13.07
CA THR A 138 3.87 -8.03 -13.04
C THR A 138 4.41 -8.19 -11.61
N ASP A 139 4.08 -7.28 -10.70
CA ASP A 139 4.37 -7.32 -9.27
C ASP A 139 3.22 -7.97 -8.47
N LYS A 140 3.26 -9.32 -8.40
CA LYS A 140 2.23 -10.10 -7.71
C LYS A 140 2.14 -9.78 -6.21
N ASP A 141 3.26 -9.44 -5.57
CA ASP A 141 3.30 -9.22 -4.13
C ASP A 141 2.79 -7.83 -3.78
N GLY A 142 3.18 -6.81 -4.55
CA GLY A 142 2.61 -5.47 -4.47
C GLY A 142 1.10 -5.47 -4.71
N PHE A 143 0.63 -6.18 -5.74
CA PHE A 143 -0.80 -6.32 -6.02
C PHE A 143 -1.57 -6.94 -4.85
N LYS A 144 -1.08 -8.05 -4.28
CA LYS A 144 -1.72 -8.72 -3.14
C LYS A 144 -1.74 -7.83 -1.90
N GLN A 145 -0.66 -7.10 -1.63
CA GLN A 145 -0.57 -6.19 -0.51
C GLN A 145 -1.59 -5.05 -0.64
N HIS A 146 -1.66 -4.41 -1.82
CA HIS A 146 -2.65 -3.36 -2.10
C HIS A 146 -4.07 -3.88 -1.87
N MET A 147 -4.43 -5.02 -2.46
CA MET A 147 -5.78 -5.57 -2.33
C MET A 147 -6.13 -5.95 -0.88
N ARG A 148 -5.15 -6.41 -0.10
CA ARG A 148 -5.33 -6.67 1.34
C ARG A 148 -5.60 -5.37 2.11
N GLU A 149 -4.85 -4.32 1.82
CA GLU A 149 -5.05 -3.00 2.44
C GLU A 149 -6.43 -2.43 2.11
N GLN A 150 -6.83 -2.48 0.85
CA GLN A 150 -8.15 -2.01 0.40
C GLN A 150 -9.30 -2.78 1.06
N ARG A 151 -9.17 -4.11 1.19
CA ARG A 151 -10.16 -4.93 1.93
C ARG A 151 -10.21 -4.53 3.40
N ASN A 152 -9.06 -4.37 4.05
CA ASN A 152 -9.00 -3.99 5.46
C ASN A 152 -9.57 -2.59 5.70
N ASP A 153 -9.34 -1.65 4.78
CA ASP A 153 -9.92 -0.31 4.80
C ASP A 153 -11.46 -0.37 4.76
N ARG A 154 -12.02 -1.12 3.80
CA ARG A 154 -13.47 -1.36 3.70
C ARG A 154 -14.05 -1.88 5.02
N GLN A 155 -13.43 -2.89 5.61
CA GLN A 155 -13.91 -3.53 6.84
C GLN A 155 -13.89 -2.57 8.04
N ARG A 156 -12.95 -1.62 8.07
CA ARG A 156 -12.79 -0.68 9.20
C ARG A 156 -13.61 0.60 9.05
N ASN A 157 -13.83 1.05 7.83
CA ASN A 157 -14.31 2.41 7.58
C ASN A 157 -15.71 2.48 6.95
N CYS A 158 -16.20 1.40 6.33
CA CYS A 158 -17.54 1.38 5.75
C CYS A 158 -18.56 0.70 6.67
N HIS A 159 -19.49 1.51 7.17
CA HIS A 159 -20.61 1.07 8.04
C HIS A 159 -21.98 1.35 7.42
N ASP A 160 -22.03 1.81 6.18
CA ASP A 160 -23.25 2.09 5.42
C ASP A 160 -23.12 1.69 3.95
N ARG A 161 -24.26 1.72 3.26
CA ARG A 161 -24.38 1.33 1.86
C ARG A 161 -23.57 2.25 0.93
N ASP A 162 -23.67 3.56 1.11
CA ASP A 162 -23.09 4.54 0.19
C ASP A 162 -21.55 4.47 0.21
N CYS A 163 -20.96 4.25 1.38
CA CYS A 163 -19.52 3.98 1.50
C CYS A 163 -19.11 2.75 0.67
N LEU A 164 -19.88 1.66 0.76
CA LEU A 164 -19.59 0.43 0.04
C LEU A 164 -19.74 0.59 -1.48
N VAL A 165 -20.76 1.31 -1.94
CA VAL A 165 -20.94 1.64 -3.37
C VAL A 165 -19.70 2.36 -3.91
N HIS A 166 -19.30 3.46 -3.27
CA HIS A 166 -18.13 4.22 -3.69
C HIS A 166 -16.82 3.45 -3.56
N TRP A 167 -16.73 2.55 -2.58
CA TRP A 167 -15.58 1.66 -2.47
C TRP A 167 -15.52 0.71 -3.68
N TYR A 168 -16.61 0.03 -4.02
CA TYR A 168 -16.66 -0.90 -5.16
C TYR A 168 -16.37 -0.20 -6.49
N GLU A 169 -16.96 0.97 -6.76
CA GLU A 169 -16.69 1.74 -7.99
C GLU A 169 -15.20 2.04 -8.17
N ARG A 170 -14.54 2.47 -7.09
CA ARG A 170 -13.10 2.78 -7.11
C ARG A 170 -12.25 1.53 -7.33
N GLN A 171 -12.58 0.43 -6.64
CA GLN A 171 -11.83 -0.82 -6.80
C GLN A 171 -12.01 -1.42 -8.20
N LYS A 172 -13.23 -1.41 -8.75
CA LYS A 172 -13.50 -1.87 -10.12
C LYS A 172 -12.71 -1.03 -11.12
N THR A 173 -12.74 0.30 -10.98
CA THR A 173 -11.96 1.21 -11.85
C THR A 173 -10.47 0.88 -11.83
N TRP A 174 -9.90 0.70 -10.64
CA TRP A 174 -8.48 0.37 -10.49
C TRP A 174 -8.15 -1.00 -11.12
N LEU A 175 -8.94 -2.04 -10.83
CA LEU A 175 -8.71 -3.38 -11.38
C LEU A 175 -8.87 -3.42 -12.91
N THR A 176 -9.87 -2.74 -13.47
CA THR A 176 -10.04 -2.63 -14.93
C THR A 176 -8.84 -1.96 -15.59
N ALA A 177 -8.27 -0.95 -14.95
CA ALA A 177 -7.08 -0.27 -15.45
C ALA A 177 -5.84 -1.20 -15.43
N VAL A 178 -5.70 -2.04 -14.38
CA VAL A 178 -4.66 -3.10 -14.29
C VAL A 178 -4.86 -4.13 -15.40
N VAL A 179 -6.09 -4.61 -15.63
CA VAL A 179 -6.40 -5.58 -16.69
C VAL A 179 -6.10 -5.03 -18.08
N SER A 180 -6.42 -3.75 -18.32
CA SER A 180 -6.27 -3.12 -19.63
C SER A 180 -4.84 -2.73 -19.97
N GLY A 181 -3.89 -2.93 -19.05
CA GLY A 181 -2.49 -2.48 -19.21
C GLY A 181 -2.35 -0.97 -19.40
N GLN A 182 -3.43 -0.20 -19.19
CA GLN A 182 -3.44 1.26 -19.19
C GLN A 182 -2.86 1.81 -17.88
N VAL A 183 -2.84 0.98 -16.84
CA VAL A 183 -1.87 1.12 -15.78
C VAL A 183 -0.53 0.72 -16.37
N LEU A 184 0.34 1.71 -16.61
CA LEU A 184 1.79 1.49 -16.69
C LEU A 184 2.11 0.51 -15.54
N SER A 185 2.42 -0.73 -15.90
CA SER A 185 2.69 -1.86 -15.01
C SER A 185 3.09 -1.42 -13.62
N ASP A 186 2.25 -1.67 -12.62
CA ASP A 186 2.58 -1.49 -11.21
C ASP A 186 3.07 -0.08 -10.79
N ALA A 187 2.59 0.94 -11.50
CA ALA A 187 2.40 2.32 -11.06
C ALA A 187 2.03 2.52 -9.57
N LYS A 188 2.87 2.25 -8.56
CA LYS A 188 2.52 2.60 -7.17
C LYS A 188 2.11 4.08 -7.20
N PRO A 189 1.11 4.53 -6.43
CA PRO A 189 0.66 5.92 -6.50
C PRO A 189 1.79 6.95 -6.25
N ALA A 190 2.92 6.50 -5.72
CA ALA A 190 4.15 7.25 -5.51
C ALA A 190 5.16 7.22 -6.68
N ASP A 191 5.03 6.41 -7.73
CA ASP A 191 6.13 6.13 -8.67
C ASP A 191 6.59 7.33 -9.48
N ALA A 192 5.66 8.19 -9.90
CA ALA A 192 6.02 9.46 -10.52
C ALA A 192 6.86 10.34 -9.57
N ALA A 193 6.56 10.31 -8.27
CA ALA A 193 7.33 10.99 -7.23
C ALA A 193 8.65 10.26 -6.93
N ILE A 194 8.68 8.93 -6.91
CA ILE A 194 9.89 8.12 -6.67
C ILE A 194 10.89 8.35 -7.80
N HIS A 195 10.46 8.22 -9.06
CA HIS A 195 11.33 8.47 -10.22
C HIS A 195 11.84 9.91 -10.26
N TRP A 196 11.02 10.87 -9.83
CA TRP A 196 11.46 12.24 -9.65
C TRP A 196 12.61 12.35 -8.62
N ALA A 197 12.44 11.79 -7.43
CA ALA A 197 13.45 11.90 -6.37
C ALA A 197 14.76 11.16 -6.73
N GLN A 198 14.66 9.97 -7.30
CA GLN A 198 15.82 9.19 -7.77
C GLN A 198 16.62 9.93 -8.84
N ALA A 199 15.94 10.59 -9.80
CA ALA A 199 16.61 11.37 -10.83
C ALA A 199 17.38 12.57 -10.24
N LEU A 200 16.85 13.20 -9.19
CA LEU A 200 17.51 14.30 -8.50
C LEU A 200 18.71 13.84 -7.67
N ALA A 201 18.57 12.70 -6.99
CA ALA A 201 19.67 12.07 -6.23
C ALA A 201 20.86 11.77 -7.14
N GLN A 202 20.62 11.18 -8.32
CA GLN A 202 21.66 10.91 -9.31
C GLN A 202 22.35 12.17 -9.84
N GLN A 203 21.64 13.28 -9.92
CA GLN A 203 22.14 14.54 -10.48
C GLN A 203 22.72 15.47 -9.41
N HIS A 204 22.56 15.15 -8.12
CA HIS A 204 22.87 16.04 -7.00
C HIS A 204 22.28 17.45 -7.22
N ALA A 205 21.01 17.50 -7.62
CA ALA A 205 20.33 18.74 -7.95
C ALA A 205 20.20 19.68 -6.73
N ASP A 206 20.34 20.98 -6.94
CA ASP A 206 20.05 21.97 -5.90
C ASP A 206 18.53 22.09 -5.60
N ALA A 207 18.21 22.80 -4.53
CA ALA A 207 16.83 22.96 -4.05
C ALA A 207 15.88 23.65 -5.06
N GLU A 208 16.39 24.56 -5.89
CA GLU A 208 15.56 25.24 -6.90
C GLU A 208 15.29 24.30 -8.08
N ALA A 209 16.32 23.66 -8.61
CA ALA A 209 16.21 22.69 -9.70
C ALA A 209 15.28 21.53 -9.32
N ALA A 210 15.42 21.01 -8.10
CA ALA A 210 14.56 19.97 -7.55
C ALA A 210 13.08 20.40 -7.53
N TYR A 211 12.81 21.60 -7.03
CA TYR A 211 11.47 22.14 -6.89
C TYR A 211 10.81 22.46 -8.24
N ASP A 212 11.56 23.04 -9.18
CA ASP A 212 11.06 23.33 -10.52
C ASP A 212 10.73 22.06 -11.30
N LEU A 213 11.56 21.02 -11.16
CA LEU A 213 11.25 19.72 -11.73
C LEU A 213 10.02 19.10 -11.08
N ALA A 214 9.88 19.22 -9.76
CA ALA A 214 8.71 18.72 -9.04
C ALA A 214 7.43 19.41 -9.52
N LYS A 215 7.43 20.74 -9.70
CA LYS A 215 6.30 21.48 -10.27
C LYS A 215 5.89 20.94 -11.64
N ARG A 216 6.85 20.68 -12.53
CA ARG A 216 6.57 20.09 -13.87
C ARG A 216 6.01 18.67 -13.80
N ARG A 217 6.27 17.94 -12.72
CA ARG A 217 5.78 16.57 -12.49
C ARG A 217 4.46 16.52 -11.70
N LEU A 218 4.03 17.65 -11.14
CA LEU A 218 2.89 17.71 -10.23
C LEU A 218 1.60 17.20 -10.89
N ASP A 219 1.35 17.53 -12.15
CA ASP A 219 0.15 17.06 -12.87
C ASP A 219 0.14 15.53 -13.01
N ALA A 220 1.30 14.93 -13.30
CA ALA A 220 1.44 13.48 -13.42
C ALA A 220 1.25 12.78 -12.06
N VAL A 221 1.79 13.37 -10.99
CA VAL A 221 1.61 12.87 -9.61
C VAL A 221 0.14 13.03 -9.17
N HIS A 222 -0.50 14.15 -9.51
CA HIS A 222 -1.90 14.44 -9.21
C HIS A 222 -2.87 13.51 -9.94
N ALA A 223 -2.56 13.15 -11.19
CA ALA A 223 -3.34 12.19 -11.95
C ALA A 223 -3.40 10.81 -11.27
N SER A 224 -2.32 10.42 -10.59
CA SER A 224 -2.29 9.19 -9.78
C SER A 224 -2.87 9.38 -8.38
N CYS A 225 -2.71 10.57 -7.78
CA CYS A 225 -3.16 10.90 -6.42
C CYS A 225 -3.75 12.30 -6.35
N PRO A 226 -5.09 12.43 -6.41
CA PRO A 226 -5.76 13.72 -6.46
C PRO A 226 -5.47 14.64 -5.26
N ASP A 227 -5.12 14.09 -4.10
CA ASP A 227 -4.78 14.86 -2.90
C ASP A 227 -3.27 15.11 -2.73
N ALA A 228 -2.44 14.79 -3.74
CA ALA A 228 -1.01 15.00 -3.68
C ALA A 228 -0.65 16.47 -3.43
N ILE A 229 0.33 16.66 -2.55
CA ILE A 229 0.89 17.96 -2.16
C ILE A 229 2.38 17.95 -2.51
N LEU A 230 2.80 18.98 -3.24
CA LEU A 230 4.21 19.34 -3.37
C LEU A 230 4.56 20.33 -2.26
N LEU A 231 5.45 19.93 -1.37
CA LEU A 231 5.98 20.75 -0.29
C LEU A 231 7.45 21.07 -0.56
N ARG A 232 7.84 22.32 -0.35
CA ARG A 232 9.24 22.74 -0.25
C ARG A 232 9.45 23.46 1.07
N GLN A 233 10.49 23.08 1.81
CA GLN A 233 10.94 23.77 3.00
C GLN A 233 12.36 24.32 2.77
N THR A 234 12.57 25.60 3.06
CA THR A 234 13.89 26.24 2.96
C THR A 234 14.19 26.99 4.27
N PRO A 235 15.10 26.46 5.12
CA PRO A 235 15.49 27.08 6.38
C PRO A 235 16.06 28.50 6.18
N GLN A 236 15.70 29.45 7.06
CA GLN A 236 16.11 30.86 6.95
C GLN A 236 17.50 31.15 7.53
N ARG A 237 18.01 30.30 8.42
CA ARG A 237 19.36 30.38 9.01
C ARG A 237 20.08 29.07 8.80
N SER A 238 21.40 29.13 8.61
CA SER A 238 22.27 27.95 8.71
C SER A 238 22.10 27.35 10.11
N GLY A 239 21.47 26.18 10.20
CA GLY A 239 21.15 25.47 11.43
C GLY A 239 21.02 23.97 11.15
N PRO A 240 20.49 23.16 12.08
CA PRO A 240 20.35 21.72 11.88
C PRO A 240 19.33 21.37 10.78
N TYR A 241 18.40 22.27 10.48
CA TYR A 241 17.40 22.08 9.44
C TYR A 241 18.04 22.24 8.06
N LYS A 242 17.83 21.23 7.22
CA LYS A 242 18.30 21.19 5.83
C LYS A 242 17.12 21.46 4.88
N PRO A 243 17.36 22.04 3.68
CA PRO A 243 16.31 22.19 2.70
C PRO A 243 15.78 20.82 2.28
N VAL A 244 14.47 20.74 1.99
CA VAL A 244 13.82 19.53 1.50
C VAL A 244 12.71 19.88 0.52
N VAL A 245 12.58 19.06 -0.51
CA VAL A 245 11.45 19.06 -1.44
C VAL A 245 10.79 17.70 -1.36
N LEU A 246 9.46 17.64 -1.30
CA LEU A 246 8.76 16.37 -1.17
C LEU A 246 7.38 16.37 -1.82
N PHE A 247 6.97 15.20 -2.27
CA PHE A 247 5.58 14.87 -2.57
C PHE A 247 5.00 14.07 -1.41
N LEU A 248 3.77 14.39 -1.01
CA LEU A 248 3.02 13.56 -0.08
C LEU A 248 1.56 13.46 -0.48
N SER A 249 0.92 12.35 -0.13
CA SER A 249 -0.52 12.15 -0.29
C SER A 249 -1.04 11.38 0.92
N LYS A 250 -2.10 11.88 1.53
CA LYS A 250 -2.77 11.20 2.66
C LYS A 250 -3.63 10.06 2.17
N GLN A 251 -4.38 10.27 1.09
CA GLN A 251 -5.28 9.26 0.53
C GLN A 251 -4.50 8.10 -0.09
N CYS A 252 -3.40 8.39 -0.77
CA CYS A 252 -2.54 7.36 -1.34
C CYS A 252 -1.46 6.84 -0.39
N GLY A 253 -1.31 7.45 0.80
CA GLY A 253 -0.48 6.92 1.87
C GLY A 253 1.03 6.90 1.59
N TYR A 254 1.56 7.92 0.92
CA TYR A 254 3.00 8.02 0.68
C TYR A 254 3.58 9.40 1.01
N ILE A 255 4.88 9.41 1.26
CA ILE A 255 5.75 10.57 1.21
C ILE A 255 7.05 10.20 0.50
N VAL A 256 7.46 11.03 -0.45
CA VAL A 256 8.73 10.92 -1.16
C VAL A 256 9.44 12.25 -1.05
N SER A 257 10.61 12.27 -0.43
CA SER A 257 11.42 13.47 -0.23
C SER A 257 12.77 13.37 -0.91
N TYR A 258 13.29 14.54 -1.27
CA TYR A 258 14.64 14.75 -1.75
C TYR A 258 15.32 15.82 -0.90
N TRP A 259 16.55 15.56 -0.48
CA TRP A 259 17.37 16.39 0.40
C TRP A 259 18.56 16.95 -0.38
N PRO A 260 18.49 18.17 -0.93
CA PRO A 260 19.54 18.73 -1.79
C PRO A 260 20.93 18.86 -1.12
N ASP A 261 20.98 18.96 0.20
CA ASP A 261 22.24 19.10 0.94
C ASP A 261 23.04 17.79 1.02
N SER A 262 22.36 16.64 1.13
CA SER A 262 23.00 15.32 1.13
C SER A 262 22.93 14.63 -0.24
N GLY A 263 22.03 15.07 -1.12
CA GLY A 263 21.71 14.37 -2.36
C GLY A 263 20.89 13.10 -2.15
N GLU A 264 20.32 12.90 -0.95
CA GLU A 264 19.58 11.69 -0.61
C GLU A 264 18.08 11.81 -0.91
N GLU A 265 17.48 10.73 -1.38
CA GLU A 265 16.04 10.53 -1.39
C GLU A 265 15.56 9.69 -0.20
N GLN A 266 14.34 9.94 0.25
CA GLN A 266 13.67 9.09 1.24
C GLN A 266 12.23 8.81 0.82
N ILE A 267 11.80 7.57 1.01
CA ILE A 267 10.47 7.10 0.69
C ILE A 267 9.88 6.49 1.96
N SER A 268 8.70 6.94 2.37
CA SER A 268 7.99 6.38 3.50
C SER A 268 6.51 6.23 3.20
N PHE A 269 5.92 5.19 3.79
CA PHE A 269 4.48 4.90 3.77
C PHE A 269 3.90 4.96 5.19
N ASP A 270 4.68 5.46 6.16
CA ASP A 270 4.25 5.64 7.54
C ASP A 270 3.26 6.80 7.64
N ARG A 271 2.04 6.50 8.04
CA ARG A 271 0.94 7.46 8.17
C ARG A 271 1.26 8.61 9.14
N THR A 272 1.98 8.33 10.22
CA THR A 272 2.39 9.33 11.21
C THR A 272 3.35 10.34 10.59
N ILE A 273 4.31 9.85 9.79
CA ILE A 273 5.26 10.70 9.07
C ILE A 273 4.51 11.59 8.06
N ILE A 274 3.58 11.01 7.29
CA ILE A 274 2.77 11.74 6.31
C ILE A 274 1.91 12.81 7.00
N GLU A 275 1.28 12.49 8.13
CA GLU A 275 0.46 13.42 8.89
C GLU A 275 1.30 14.58 9.45
N ASN A 276 2.46 14.29 10.05
CA ASN A 276 3.37 15.31 10.55
C ASN A 276 3.82 16.27 9.44
N TRP A 277 4.25 15.75 8.29
CA TRP A 277 4.66 16.59 7.16
C TRP A 277 3.51 17.39 6.57
N SER A 278 2.32 16.80 6.44
CA SER A 278 1.13 17.53 5.98
C SER A 278 0.73 18.67 6.94
N GLY A 279 1.05 18.54 8.23
CA GLY A 279 0.81 19.57 9.24
C GLY A 279 1.53 20.88 8.93
N TYR A 280 2.70 20.83 8.30
CA TYR A 280 3.44 22.02 7.87
C TYR A 280 2.72 22.81 6.78
N CYS A 281 1.82 22.19 6.02
CA CYS A 281 0.96 22.90 5.07
C CYS A 281 -0.29 23.53 5.72
N SER A 282 -0.48 23.34 7.03
CA SER A 282 -1.61 23.86 7.80
C SER A 282 -1.21 24.97 8.79
N THR A 283 0.08 25.12 9.09
CA THR A 283 0.59 26.09 10.08
C THR A 283 1.39 27.21 9.40
N ARG A 284 1.06 28.48 9.68
CA ARG A 284 1.72 29.66 9.07
C ARG A 284 3.02 30.09 9.77
N VAL A 285 3.56 29.26 10.67
CA VAL A 285 4.36 29.79 11.79
C VAL A 285 5.85 30.00 11.47
N GLU A 286 6.52 29.30 10.54
CA GLU A 286 7.98 29.50 10.30
C GLU A 286 8.56 28.75 9.06
N PRO A 287 9.77 29.11 8.57
CA PRO A 287 10.04 29.99 7.43
C PRO A 287 9.96 29.32 6.03
N ARG A 288 9.48 30.07 5.02
CA ARG A 288 9.45 29.74 3.57
C ARG A 288 9.06 28.29 3.21
N THR A 289 8.15 27.68 3.97
CA THR A 289 7.46 26.48 3.51
C THR A 289 6.48 26.88 2.41
N THR A 290 6.57 26.24 1.25
CA THR A 290 5.60 26.40 0.15
C THR A 290 4.89 25.07 -0.03
N CYS A 291 3.56 25.10 -0.11
CA CYS A 291 2.74 23.91 -0.34
C CYS A 291 1.79 24.15 -1.51
N ILE A 292 1.88 23.31 -2.55
CA ILE A 292 1.03 23.39 -3.74
C ILE A 292 0.24 22.08 -3.84
N LYS A 293 -1.09 22.16 -4.00
CA LYS A 293 -1.92 21.00 -4.34
C LYS A 293 -1.72 20.59 -5.80
N GLY A 294 -1.97 19.32 -6.10
CA GLY A 294 -1.91 18.78 -7.46
C GLY A 294 -2.67 19.55 -8.55
N ASN A 295 -3.70 20.34 -8.19
CA ASN A 295 -4.43 21.22 -9.11
C ASN A 295 -3.84 22.64 -9.24
N GLY A 296 -2.61 22.87 -8.76
CA GLY A 296 -1.91 24.15 -8.84
C GLY A 296 -2.35 25.21 -7.82
N HIS A 297 -3.28 24.88 -6.91
CA HIS A 297 -3.69 25.81 -5.85
C HIS A 297 -2.65 25.85 -4.71
N ASP A 298 -2.15 27.04 -4.41
CA ASP A 298 -1.30 27.32 -3.24
C ASP A 298 -2.13 27.18 -1.95
N LEU A 299 -1.73 26.24 -1.10
CA LEU A 299 -2.41 25.94 0.17
C LEU A 299 -2.16 26.98 1.25
N LEU A 300 -1.07 27.74 1.13
CA LEU A 300 -0.68 28.76 2.09
C LEU A 300 -1.13 30.16 1.66
N GLY A 301 -1.76 30.26 0.48
CA GLY A 301 -2.33 31.47 -0.09
C GLY A 301 -1.25 32.36 -0.69
N LYS A 302 -1.22 32.42 -2.03
CA LYS A 302 -0.36 33.24 -2.90
C LYS A 302 0.89 33.79 -2.20
N VAL A 303 2.01 33.08 -2.33
CA VAL A 303 3.27 33.82 -2.49
C VAL A 303 3.10 34.65 -3.77
N MET A 304 2.94 35.96 -3.63
CA MET A 304 3.15 36.88 -4.74
C MET A 304 4.55 36.63 -5.28
N GLU A 305 4.61 35.88 -6.38
CA GLU A 305 5.75 35.86 -7.26
C GLU A 305 5.85 37.29 -7.81
N VAL A 306 6.71 38.09 -7.18
CA VAL A 306 7.11 39.39 -7.73
C VAL A 306 7.73 39.06 -9.07
N ARG A 307 6.98 39.28 -10.16
CA ARG A 307 7.52 39.33 -11.51
C ARG A 307 8.68 40.30 -11.46
N ILE A 308 9.89 39.80 -11.60
CA ILE A 308 11.00 40.60 -12.10
C ILE A 308 10.65 40.86 -13.57
N PRO A 309 10.33 42.08 -14.01
CA PRO A 309 10.26 42.36 -15.43
C PRO A 309 11.70 42.44 -15.92
N THR A 310 12.16 41.40 -16.60
CA THR A 310 13.33 41.47 -17.48
C THR A 310 12.98 42.37 -18.68
N THR A 311 13.41 43.62 -18.57
CA THR A 311 13.88 44.54 -19.63
C THR A 311 13.03 44.72 -20.89
N ILE A 312 12.42 45.92 -21.08
CA ILE A 312 12.26 46.56 -22.42
C ILE A 312 12.39 48.10 -22.33
N GLU A 313 13.48 48.57 -22.95
CA GLU A 313 13.88 49.82 -23.66
C GLU A 313 12.98 51.10 -23.77
N ILE A 314 13.48 52.33 -23.45
CA ILE A 314 14.16 53.41 -24.28
C ILE A 314 13.15 54.54 -24.71
N PRO A 315 13.40 55.89 -24.55
CA PRO A 315 14.39 56.62 -25.36
C PRO A 315 15.16 57.82 -24.77
N SER A 316 16.22 58.12 -25.51
CA SER A 316 17.19 59.21 -25.46
C SER A 316 16.61 60.62 -25.66
N ARG A 317 17.25 61.60 -24.97
CA ARG A 317 17.39 63.06 -25.23
C ARG A 317 16.14 63.95 -25.32
N ARG A 318 16.13 64.98 -24.47
CA ARG A 318 16.47 66.36 -24.87
C ARG A 318 17.29 67.03 -23.79
#